data_AF-A0A7L5YVR7-F1
#
_entry.id   AF-A0A7L5YVR7-F1
#
_cell.length_a   1.000
_cell.length_b   1.000
_cell.length_c   1.000
_cell.angle_alpha   90.00
_cell.angle_beta   90.00
_cell.angle_gamma   90.00
#
_symmetry.space_group_name_H-M   'P 1'
#
loop_
_entity.id
_entity.type
_entity.pdbx_description
1 polymer ?
#
loop_
_entity_poly.entity_id
_entity_poly.type
_entity_poly.pdbx_seq_one_letter_code
_entity_poly.pdbx_strand_id
1 'polypeptide(L)'
;MEGEPILQQVTHAAGRVIVVTGHFAGGELALQAMAARGWRACMPAEHVQPEAFYRWVCDLRSRHGHRLIASDALLRPLVQALRRGAVSS
;
A
#
# COMPACT_ATOMS: atom_id res chain seq x y z
N MET A 1 -11.95 -0.91 10.26
CA MET A 1 -12.46 -0.24 9.03
C MET A 1 -13.64 -1.03 8.52
N GLU A 2 -14.61 -0.42 7.85
CA GLU A 2 -15.61 -1.21 7.12
C GLU A 2 -14.87 -2.11 6.10
N GLY A 3 -15.19 -3.41 6.07
CA GLY A 3 -14.48 -4.40 5.22
C GLY A 3 -13.21 -5.03 5.83
N GLU A 4 -12.80 -4.67 7.05
CA GLU A 4 -11.66 -5.31 7.72
C GLU A 4 -11.82 -6.82 7.96
N PRO A 5 -13.01 -7.34 8.34
CA PRO A 5 -13.23 -8.79 8.42
C PRO A 5 -13.06 -9.50 7.06
N ILE A 6 -13.41 -8.83 5.97
CA ILE A 6 -13.19 -9.35 4.61
C ILE A 6 -11.69 -9.44 4.38
N LEU A 7 -10.94 -8.36 4.63
CA LEU A 7 -9.48 -8.34 4.47
C LEU A 7 -8.80 -9.46 5.29
N GLN A 8 -9.24 -9.69 6.53
CA GLN A 8 -8.78 -10.81 7.35
C GLN A 8 -9.09 -12.15 6.68
N GLN A 9 -10.34 -12.37 6.25
CA GLN A 9 -10.76 -13.61 5.61
C GLN A 9 -9.97 -13.90 4.33
N VAL A 10 -9.78 -12.92 3.44
CA VAL A 10 -9.06 -13.13 2.17
C VAL A 10 -7.57 -13.37 2.44
N THR A 11 -6.99 -12.68 3.42
CA THR A 11 -5.59 -12.91 3.82
C THR A 11 -5.41 -14.32 4.39
N HIS A 12 -6.34 -14.80 5.21
CA HIS A 12 -6.30 -16.17 5.74
C HIS A 12 -6.51 -17.24 4.66
N ALA A 13 -7.42 -17.02 3.71
CA ALA A 13 -7.80 -18.02 2.71
C ALA A 13 -6.82 -18.09 1.52
N ALA A 14 -6.39 -16.93 1.01
CA ALA A 14 -5.60 -16.84 -0.22
C ALA A 14 -4.16 -16.37 0.03
N GLY A 15 -3.89 -15.69 1.15
CA GLY A 15 -2.61 -15.06 1.45
C GLY A 15 -2.28 -13.85 0.58
N ARG A 16 -2.95 -13.62 -0.55
CA ARG A 16 -2.59 -12.57 -1.51
C ARG A 16 -3.78 -11.66 -1.74
N VAL A 17 -3.63 -10.38 -1.40
CA VAL A 17 -4.73 -9.41 -1.49
C VAL A 17 -4.29 -8.21 -2.30
N ILE A 18 -5.10 -7.82 -3.28
CA ILE A 18 -5.01 -6.54 -3.98
C ILE A 18 -6.20 -5.70 -3.53
N VAL A 19 -5.92 -4.53 -2.94
CA VAL A 19 -6.91 -3.55 -2.55
C VAL A 19 -6.98 -2.50 -3.66
N VAL A 20 -8.16 -2.28 -4.24
CA VAL A 20 -8.36 -1.25 -5.26
C VAL A 20 -9.15 -0.12 -4.64
N THR A 21 -8.60 1.09 -4.67
CA THR A 21 -9.23 2.29 -4.12
C THR A 21 -9.46 3.32 -5.22
N GLY A 22 -10.58 4.02 -5.18
CA GLY A 22 -10.73 5.27 -5.93
C GLY A 22 -10.08 6.44 -5.20
N HIS A 23 -9.77 7.51 -5.91
CA HIS A 23 -9.33 8.78 -5.33
C HIS A 23 -10.51 9.52 -4.67
N PHE A 24 -11.02 8.96 -3.58
CA PHE A 24 -12.12 9.51 -2.80
C PHE A 24 -11.63 9.77 -1.37
N ALA A 25 -11.92 10.97 -0.85
CA ALA A 25 -11.60 11.40 0.51
C ALA A 25 -10.09 11.31 0.87
N GLY A 26 -9.79 11.24 2.17
CA GLY A 26 -8.43 11.24 2.73
C GLY A 26 -7.76 9.87 2.63
N GLY A 27 -7.32 9.47 1.43
CA GLY A 27 -6.60 8.20 1.21
C GLY A 27 -5.37 8.02 2.13
N GLU A 28 -4.74 9.11 2.54
CA GLU A 28 -3.67 9.08 3.53
C GLU A 28 -4.14 8.63 4.92
N LEU A 29 -5.30 9.09 5.38
CA LEU A 29 -5.89 8.63 6.64
C LEU A 29 -6.25 7.15 6.58
N ALA A 30 -6.70 6.65 5.43
CA ALA A 30 -6.99 5.24 5.24
C ALA A 30 -5.70 4.40 5.36
N LEU A 31 -4.60 4.83 4.74
CA LEU A 31 -3.30 4.15 4.86
C LEU A 31 -2.81 4.13 6.31
N GLN A 32 -2.81 5.27 6.99
CA GLN A 32 -2.40 5.33 8.39
C GLN A 32 -3.30 4.48 9.29
N ALA A 33 -4.61 4.46 9.03
CA ALA A 33 -5.56 3.60 9.74
C ALA A 33 -5.33 2.10 9.48
N MET A 34 -4.87 1.71 8.29
CA MET A 34 -4.43 0.35 7.97
C MET A 34 -3.19 -0.02 8.75
N ALA A 35 -2.15 0.82 8.70
CA ALA A 35 -0.90 0.57 9.40
C ALA A 35 -1.07 0.47 10.92
N ALA A 36 -1.88 1.36 11.51
CA ALA A 36 -2.21 1.33 12.94
C ALA A 36 -2.93 0.03 13.36
N ARG A 37 -3.54 -0.69 12.42
CA ARG A 37 -4.19 -2.00 12.62
C ARG A 37 -3.31 -3.18 12.24
N GLY A 38 -2.03 -2.95 11.93
CA GLY A 38 -1.06 -3.98 11.57
C GLY A 38 -1.04 -4.34 10.08
N TRP A 39 -1.87 -3.71 9.25
CA TRP A 39 -1.89 -3.95 7.82
C TRP A 39 -0.84 -3.09 7.12
N ARG A 40 0.18 -3.75 6.56
CA ARG A 40 1.20 -3.10 5.73
C ARG A 40 0.93 -3.39 4.25
N ALA A 41 0.93 -2.33 3.46
CA ALA A 41 0.67 -2.40 2.03
C ALA A 41 1.92 -2.02 1.22
N CYS A 42 2.11 -2.70 0.09
CA CYS A 42 3.01 -2.26 -0.98
C CYS A 42 2.16 -1.63 -2.08
N MET A 43 2.50 -0.42 -2.52
CA MET A 43 1.72 0.31 -3.53
C MET A 43 2.61 1.06 -4.52
N PRO A 44 2.18 1.17 -5.80
CA PRO A 44 2.80 2.09 -6.72
C PRO A 44 2.46 3.54 -6.36
N ALA A 45 3.42 4.43 -6.56
CA ALA A 45 3.24 5.86 -6.44
C ALA A 45 3.79 6.53 -7.69
N GLU A 46 3.06 7.51 -8.21
CA GLU A 46 3.53 8.32 -9.32
C GLU A 46 4.88 8.97 -8.97
N HIS A 47 5.82 8.88 -9.90
CA HIS A 47 7.15 9.46 -9.74
C HIS A 47 7.15 10.95 -10.05
N VAL A 48 6.50 11.72 -9.18
CA VAL A 48 6.29 13.17 -9.35
C VAL A 48 7.60 13.96 -9.28
N GLN A 49 7.71 15.02 -10.08
CA GLN A 49 8.83 15.96 -10.00
C GLN A 49 8.47 17.15 -9.10
N PRO A 50 9.45 17.75 -8.40
CA PRO A 50 10.86 17.37 -8.36
C PRO A 50 11.13 16.13 -7.49
N GLU A 51 12.25 15.43 -7.73
CA GLU A 51 12.70 14.25 -6.97
C GLU A 51 12.60 14.41 -5.43
N ALA A 52 12.92 15.60 -4.92
CA ALA A 52 12.83 15.89 -3.49
C ALA A 52 11.39 15.76 -2.95
N PHE A 53 10.40 16.16 -3.75
CA PHE A 53 8.99 16.04 -3.39
C PHE A 53 8.53 14.58 -3.42
N TYR A 54 8.90 13.82 -4.46
CA TYR A 54 8.63 12.38 -4.51
C TYR A 54 9.19 11.64 -3.29
N ARG A 55 10.45 11.91 -2.93
CA ARG A 55 11.09 11.31 -1.74
C ARG A 55 10.39 11.69 -0.45
N TRP A 56 9.99 12.94 -0.30
CA TRP A 56 9.26 13.41 0.87
C TRP A 56 7.89 12.71 1.02
N VAL A 57 7.13 12.57 -0.07
CA VAL A 57 5.87 11.82 -0.08
C VAL A 57 6.12 10.35 0.28
N CYS A 58 7.14 9.73 -0.31
CA CYS A 58 7.50 8.34 0.01
C CYS A 58 7.88 8.16 1.49
N ASP A 59 8.68 9.06 2.06
CA ASP A 59 9.02 9.03 3.49
C ASP A 59 7.76 9.14 4.34
N LEU A 60 6.95 10.18 4.13
CA LEU A 60 5.72 10.41 4.88
C LEU A 60 4.82 9.17 4.92
N ARG A 61 4.55 8.58 3.74
CA ARG A 61 3.59 7.48 3.59
C ARG A 61 4.18 6.13 4.02
N SER A 62 5.51 6.00 4.05
CA SER A 62 6.20 4.78 4.51
C SER A 62 6.53 4.77 6.00
N ARG A 63 6.42 5.90 6.71
CA ARG A 63 6.70 6.02 8.17
C ARG A 63 6.03 4.96 9.03
N HIS A 64 4.86 4.47 8.62
CA HIS A 64 4.12 3.44 9.34
C HIS A 64 4.25 2.02 8.74
N GLY A 65 5.29 1.80 7.93
CA GLY A 65 5.67 0.49 7.41
C GLY A 65 5.05 0.11 6.06
N HIS A 66 4.39 1.05 5.39
CA HIS A 66 4.03 0.86 3.97
C HIS A 66 5.28 0.93 3.08
N ARG A 67 5.18 0.31 1.91
CA ARG A 67 6.22 0.39 0.89
C ARG A 67 5.67 1.04 -0.36
N LEU A 68 6.22 2.18 -0.72
CA LEU A 68 5.92 2.86 -1.97
C LEU A 68 7.00 2.47 -2.99
N ILE A 69 6.58 2.20 -4.22
CA ILE A 69 7.48 2.02 -5.35
C ILE A 69 7.07 2.95 -6.48
N ALA A 70 8.06 3.51 -7.18
CA ALA A 70 7.79 4.37 -8.33
C ALA A 70 7.01 3.57 -9.40
N SER A 71 5.95 4.17 -9.96
CA SER A 71 5.10 3.51 -10.96
C SER A 71 5.80 3.25 -12.29
N ASP A 72 6.86 4.01 -12.57
CA ASP A 72 7.75 3.85 -13.73
C ASP A 72 8.85 2.80 -13.50
N ALA A 73 8.97 2.26 -12.28
CA ALA A 73 9.88 1.17 -11.97
C ALA A 73 9.25 -0.20 -12.30
N LEU A 74 10.10 -1.24 -12.36
CA LEU A 74 9.63 -2.61 -12.53
C LEU A 74 8.67 -2.99 -11.40
N LEU A 75 7.47 -3.49 -11.72
CA LEU A 75 6.46 -3.97 -10.75
C LEU A 75 6.88 -5.25 -9.99
N ARG A 76 8.11 -5.75 -10.18
CA ARG A 76 8.65 -6.93 -9.51
C ARG A 76 8.47 -6.87 -7.98
N PRO A 77 8.68 -5.74 -7.27
CA PRO A 77 8.47 -5.66 -5.84
C PRO A 77 7.01 -5.90 -5.41
N LEU A 78 6.00 -5.42 -6.16
CA LEU A 78 4.58 -5.70 -5.89
C LEU A 78 4.28 -7.20 -6.00
N VAL A 79 4.74 -7.82 -7.09
CA VAL A 79 4.57 -9.27 -7.29
C VAL A 79 5.26 -10.08 -6.18
N GLN A 80 6.45 -9.66 -5.76
CA GLN A 80 7.15 -10.30 -4.64
C GLN A 80 6.41 -10.11 -3.31
N ALA A 81 5.81 -8.95 -3.07
CA ALA A 81 5.01 -8.68 -1.88
C ALA A 81 3.79 -9.63 -1.85
N LEU A 82 3.03 -9.71 -2.95
CA LEU A 82 1.90 -10.63 -3.09
C LEU A 82 2.33 -12.09 -2.89
N ARG A 83 3.46 -12.53 -3.46
CA ARG A 83 3.96 -13.90 -3.26
C ARG A 83 4.27 -14.24 -1.80
N ARG A 84 4.65 -13.25 -0.99
CA ARG A 84 5.02 -13.39 0.43
C ARG A 84 3.83 -13.32 1.39
N GLY A 85 2.62 -13.18 0.88
CA GLY A 85 1.45 -13.07 1.75
C GLY A 85 1.03 -11.62 2.06
N ALA A 86 1.65 -10.63 1.41
CA ALA A 86 1.45 -9.22 1.75
C ALA A 86 0.25 -8.61 1.01
N VAL A 87 -0.30 -7.55 1.59
CA VAL A 87 -1.32 -6.71 0.96
C VAL A 87 -0.66 -5.80 -0.07
N SER A 88 -1.24 -5.75 -1.26
CA SER A 88 -0.90 -4.80 -2.32
C SER A 88 -2.04 -3.82 -2.51
N SER A 89 -1.73 -2.57 -2.83
CA SER A 89 -2.70 -1.58 -3.28
C SER A 89 -2.27 -0.98 -4.62
#